data_AF-A0A1G5F2C7-F1
#
_entry.id   AF-A0A1G5F2C7-F1
#
_cell.length_a   1.000
_cell.length_b   1.000
_cell.length_c   1.000
_cell.angle_alpha   90.00
_cell.angle_beta   90.00
_cell.angle_gamma   90.00
#
_symmetry.space_group_name_H-M   'P 1'
#
loop_
_entity.id
_entity.type
_entity.pdbx_description
1 polymer ?
#
loop_
_entity_poly.entity_id
_entity_poly.type
_entity_poly.pdbx_seq_one_letter_code
_entity_poly.pdbx_strand_id
1 'polypeptide(L)'
;MEVVKFVRYETNGGEINLYFKICDRLADFVRKNTNYREKALNLYLDRENLFCYTISFTDNFEDIKQAIIETIERISNEGDEGRFYNHLVTDEGHHRSPSEIHALMRTEYGLAGINEERNDYTDRNELDLEWWTAHFFISFERLLFDKPDEIVGSDNAGGIIHTAASASEVSVLLDMLKSIDSIIVVDDVRKYGPKDIRRLREEIDDVTED
;
A
#
# COMPACT_ATOMS: atom_id res chain seq x y z
N MET A 1 -3.86 24.70 -0.94
CA MET A 1 -4.13 24.39 0.48
C MET A 1 -3.32 23.14 0.78
N GLU A 2 -2.62 23.09 1.90
CA GLU A 2 -1.74 21.95 2.22
C GLU A 2 -2.55 20.87 2.94
N VAL A 3 -2.82 19.76 2.26
CA VAL A 3 -3.55 18.59 2.78
C VAL A 3 -2.60 17.64 3.51
N VAL A 4 -1.40 17.42 2.96
CA VAL A 4 -0.38 16.51 3.51
C VAL A 4 1.00 17.18 3.42
N LYS A 5 1.73 17.19 4.53
CA LYS A 5 3.08 17.77 4.63
C LYS A 5 4.03 16.82 5.33
N PHE A 6 5.14 16.47 4.69
CA PHE A 6 6.19 15.71 5.37
C PHE A 6 6.81 16.52 6.52
N VAL A 7 7.03 15.86 7.66
CA VAL A 7 7.58 16.48 8.88
C VAL A 7 8.93 15.90 9.24
N ARG A 8 9.01 14.57 9.34
CA ARG A 8 10.20 13.87 9.82
C ARG A 8 10.13 12.39 9.49
N TYR A 9 11.26 11.71 9.60
CA TYR A 9 11.30 10.26 9.61
C TYR A 9 12.09 9.75 10.81
N GLU A 10 11.79 8.53 11.22
CA GLU A 10 12.49 7.81 12.29
C GLU A 10 12.78 6.39 11.82
N THR A 11 13.94 5.86 12.20
CA THR A 11 14.26 4.44 12.01
C THR A 11 13.98 3.72 13.33
N ASN A 12 13.17 2.67 13.29
CA ASN A 12 12.83 1.88 14.45
C ASN A 12 13.09 0.39 14.16
N GLY A 13 14.29 -0.08 14.51
CA GLY A 13 14.71 -1.44 14.17
C GLY A 13 14.78 -1.64 12.65
N GLY A 14 14.12 -2.69 12.16
CA GLY A 14 14.01 -3.02 10.73
C GLY A 14 12.89 -2.28 10.00
N GLU A 15 12.42 -1.15 10.53
CA GLU A 15 11.35 -0.34 9.95
C GLU A 15 11.72 1.14 9.91
N ILE A 16 11.08 1.86 9.00
CA ILE A 16 11.21 3.29 8.81
C ILE A 16 9.83 3.91 8.86
N ASN A 17 9.66 4.84 9.78
CA ASN A 17 8.43 5.59 10.00
C ASN A 17 8.57 6.96 9.36
N LEU A 18 7.79 7.24 8.32
CA LEU A 18 7.64 8.56 7.72
C LEU A 18 6.44 9.25 8.35
N TYR A 19 6.64 10.44 8.92
CA TYR A 19 5.56 11.20 9.54
C TYR A 19 5.12 12.35 8.64
N PHE A 20 3.85 12.33 8.27
CA PHE A 20 3.20 13.36 7.49
C PHE A 20 2.14 14.07 8.32
N LYS A 21 2.22 15.39 8.39
CA LYS A 21 1.14 16.21 8.95
C LYS A 21 -0.01 16.28 7.97
N ILE A 22 -1.16 15.82 8.41
CA ILE A 22 -2.42 15.88 7.67
C ILE A 22 -3.20 17.12 8.12
N CYS A 23 -3.91 17.77 7.21
CA CYS A 23 -4.70 18.94 7.54
C CYS A 23 -5.82 18.61 8.54
N ASP A 24 -6.20 19.61 9.36
CA ASP A 24 -7.13 19.41 10.47
C ASP A 24 -8.48 18.84 10.03
N ARG A 25 -9.02 19.29 8.89
CA ARG A 25 -10.32 18.83 8.38
C ARG A 25 -10.31 17.36 8.02
N LEU A 26 -9.22 16.89 7.39
CA LEU A 26 -9.07 15.49 7.00
C LEU A 26 -8.78 14.60 8.23
N ALA A 27 -7.95 15.06 9.16
CA ALA A 27 -7.70 14.34 10.40
C ALA A 27 -8.95 14.20 11.28
N ASP A 28 -9.75 15.27 11.40
CA ASP A 28 -11.05 15.24 12.09
C ASP A 28 -12.04 14.30 11.40
N PHE A 29 -12.01 14.24 10.06
CA PHE A 29 -12.83 13.30 9.31
C PHE A 29 -12.45 11.85 9.62
N VAL A 30 -11.16 11.51 9.63
CA VAL A 30 -10.70 10.17 10.00
C VAL A 30 -11.13 9.81 11.41
N ARG A 31 -10.91 10.69 12.40
CA ARG A 31 -11.29 10.44 13.79
C ARG A 31 -12.79 10.21 14.00
N LYS A 32 -13.64 10.83 13.17
CA LYS A 32 -15.09 10.67 13.24
C LYS A 32 -15.60 9.38 12.63
N ASN A 33 -14.90 8.85 11.62
CA ASN A 33 -15.39 7.76 10.78
C ASN A 33 -14.59 6.46 10.92
N THR A 34 -13.45 6.48 11.61
CA THR A 34 -12.63 5.30 11.85
C THR A 34 -13.31 4.29 12.79
N ASN A 35 -13.04 3.01 12.56
CA ASN A 35 -13.40 1.93 13.48
C ASN A 35 -12.37 1.74 14.62
N TYR A 36 -11.23 2.43 14.56
CA TYR A 36 -10.19 2.34 15.57
C TYR A 36 -10.61 3.08 16.86
N ARG A 37 -10.30 2.48 18.01
CA ARG A 37 -10.35 3.20 19.29
C ARG A 37 -9.23 4.23 19.33
N GLU A 38 -9.44 5.36 20.02
CA GLU A 38 -8.48 6.47 20.10
C GLU A 38 -7.04 6.01 20.40
N LYS A 39 -6.86 5.10 21.37
CA LYS A 39 -5.53 4.56 21.71
C LYS A 39 -4.83 3.85 20.54
N ALA A 40 -5.58 3.09 19.75
CA ALA A 40 -5.05 2.36 18.60
C ALA A 40 -4.84 3.30 17.41
N LEU A 41 -5.78 4.23 17.18
CA LEU A 41 -5.64 5.26 16.15
C LEU A 41 -4.38 6.11 16.38
N ASN A 42 -4.06 6.46 17.62
CA ASN A 42 -2.88 7.27 17.95
C ASN A 42 -1.54 6.61 17.57
N LEU A 43 -1.51 5.32 17.25
CA LEU A 43 -0.32 4.67 16.69
C LEU A 43 -0.08 5.06 15.23
N TYR A 44 -1.14 5.44 14.51
CA TYR A 44 -1.12 5.74 13.08
C TYR A 44 -1.39 7.21 12.78
N LEU A 45 -2.29 7.85 13.52
CA LEU A 45 -2.62 9.26 13.41
C LEU A 45 -2.70 9.86 14.82
N ASP A 46 -1.63 10.54 15.22
CA ASP A 46 -1.52 11.10 16.56
C ASP A 46 -2.42 12.33 16.77
N ARG A 47 -2.41 12.90 17.98
CA ARG A 47 -3.22 14.07 18.33
C ARG A 47 -2.77 15.37 17.67
N GLU A 48 -1.56 15.42 17.12
CA GLU A 48 -1.02 16.57 16.39
C GLU A 48 -1.26 16.47 14.87
N ASN A 49 -2.08 15.50 14.46
CA ASN A 49 -2.39 15.16 13.06
C ASN A 49 -1.19 14.61 12.28
N LEU A 50 -0.23 14.00 12.97
CA LEU A 50 0.87 13.28 12.31
C LEU A 50 0.41 11.86 11.98
N PHE A 51 0.26 11.62 10.68
CA PHE A 51 0.09 10.29 10.12
C PHE A 51 1.45 9.59 10.01
N CYS A 52 1.57 8.42 10.61
CA CYS A 52 2.74 7.56 10.57
C CYS A 52 2.59 6.54 9.43
N TYR A 53 3.41 6.71 8.39
CA TYR A 53 3.53 5.80 7.28
C TYR A 53 4.76 4.90 7.48
N THR A 54 4.53 3.64 7.84
CA THR A 54 5.59 2.67 8.12
C THR A 54 5.98 1.88 6.88
N ILE A 55 7.28 1.80 6.63
CA ILE A 55 7.91 1.05 5.56
C ILE A 55 8.93 0.09 6.19
N SER A 56 8.92 -1.19 5.80
CA SER A 56 10.00 -2.11 6.20
C SER A 56 11.33 -1.67 5.61
N PHE A 57 12.42 -1.81 6.36
CA PHE A 57 13.76 -1.49 5.91
C PHE A 57 14.10 -2.34 4.68
N THR A 58 14.46 -1.67 3.60
CA THR A 58 14.93 -2.28 2.35
C THR A 58 16.28 -1.67 2.02
N ASP A 59 17.15 -2.45 1.38
CA ASP A 59 18.56 -2.07 1.17
C ASP A 59 18.76 -0.80 0.31
N ASN A 60 17.69 -0.23 -0.26
CA ASN A 60 17.73 0.93 -1.14
C ASN A 60 16.81 2.10 -0.71
N PHE A 61 16.24 2.08 0.50
CA PHE A 61 15.27 3.11 0.90
C PHE A 61 15.85 4.53 0.88
N GLU A 62 17.11 4.72 1.30
CA GLU A 62 17.73 6.03 1.33
C GLU A 62 17.80 6.69 -0.05
N ASP A 63 17.91 5.89 -1.11
CA ASP A 63 17.99 6.37 -2.49
C ASP A 63 16.63 6.88 -3.01
N ILE A 64 15.53 6.34 -2.49
CA ILE A 64 14.16 6.66 -2.94
C ILE A 64 13.37 7.52 -1.98
N LYS A 65 13.81 7.64 -0.72
CA LYS A 65 13.08 8.33 0.34
C LYS A 65 12.59 9.71 -0.11
N GLN A 66 13.49 10.52 -0.67
CA GLN A 66 13.15 11.88 -1.08
C GLN A 66 12.12 11.88 -2.23
N ALA A 67 12.28 10.99 -3.21
CA ALA A 67 11.35 10.87 -4.33
C ALA A 67 9.96 10.41 -3.86
N ILE A 68 9.89 9.47 -2.92
CA ILE A 68 8.63 9.01 -2.30
C ILE A 68 7.95 10.18 -1.58
N ILE A 69 8.69 10.89 -0.72
CA ILE A 69 8.16 12.03 0.06
C ILE A 69 7.61 13.10 -0.88
N GLU A 70 8.40 13.53 -1.87
CA GLU A 70 8.00 14.57 -2.81
C GLU A 70 6.79 14.15 -3.66
N THR A 71 6.73 12.88 -4.06
CA THR A 71 5.61 12.34 -4.85
C THR A 71 4.33 12.30 -4.03
N ILE A 72 4.39 11.81 -2.79
CA ILE A 72 3.25 11.79 -1.87
C ILE A 72 2.75 13.21 -1.62
N GLU A 73 3.64 14.16 -1.29
CA GLU A 73 3.26 15.55 -1.06
C GLU A 73 2.66 16.17 -2.32
N ARG A 74 3.27 15.96 -3.49
CA ARG A 74 2.76 16.50 -4.76
C ARG A 74 1.33 16.02 -5.02
N ILE A 75 1.11 14.71 -5.04
CA ILE A 75 -0.18 14.09 -5.37
C ILE A 75 -1.24 14.50 -4.34
N SER A 76 -0.90 14.43 -3.05
CA SER A 76 -1.84 14.74 -1.97
C SER A 76 -2.32 16.19 -1.99
N ASN A 77 -1.51 17.11 -2.53
CA ASN A 77 -1.78 18.54 -2.56
C ASN A 77 -2.28 19.06 -3.92
N GLU A 78 -2.58 18.20 -4.90
CA GLU A 78 -3.17 18.60 -6.18
C GLU A 78 -4.62 19.13 -6.06
N GLY A 79 -5.25 18.91 -4.91
CA GLY A 79 -6.59 19.39 -4.61
C GLY A 79 -6.78 19.75 -3.15
N ASP A 80 -8.03 19.80 -2.74
CA ASP A 80 -8.43 19.96 -1.34
C ASP A 80 -8.58 18.60 -0.64
N GLU A 81 -8.95 18.62 0.65
CA GLU A 81 -9.19 17.40 1.42
C GLU A 81 -10.33 16.54 0.85
N GLY A 82 -11.28 17.17 0.16
CA GLY A 82 -12.39 16.49 -0.51
C GLY A 82 -11.88 15.66 -1.68
N ARG A 83 -11.03 16.24 -2.54
CA ARG A 83 -10.36 15.51 -3.62
C ARG A 83 -9.46 14.41 -3.06
N PHE A 84 -8.69 14.68 -2.00
CA PHE A 84 -7.85 13.65 -1.38
C PHE A 84 -8.70 12.43 -1.00
N TYR A 85 -9.80 12.64 -0.30
CA TYR A 85 -10.67 11.55 0.12
C TYR A 85 -11.40 10.89 -1.07
N ASN A 86 -12.10 11.66 -1.90
CA ASN A 86 -13.01 11.14 -2.94
C ASN A 86 -12.31 10.58 -4.17
N HIS A 87 -11.01 10.86 -4.35
CA HIS A 87 -10.28 10.46 -5.54
C HIS A 87 -9.06 9.60 -5.23
N LEU A 88 -8.24 9.99 -4.24
CA LEU A 88 -7.01 9.25 -3.91
C LEU A 88 -7.29 8.03 -3.01
N VAL A 89 -8.18 8.21 -2.03
CA VAL A 89 -8.48 7.18 -1.02
C VAL A 89 -9.72 6.36 -1.40
N THR A 90 -10.73 7.00 -2.00
CA THR A 90 -12.00 6.39 -2.39
C THR A 90 -12.35 6.74 -3.82
N ASP A 91 -13.41 6.14 -4.36
CA ASP A 91 -14.05 6.51 -5.62
C ASP A 91 -15.40 7.18 -5.30
N GLU A 92 -15.38 8.49 -5.10
CA GLU A 92 -16.54 9.29 -4.68
C GLU A 92 -17.22 8.73 -3.41
N GLY A 93 -16.41 8.36 -2.41
CA GLY A 93 -16.86 7.77 -1.15
C GLY A 93 -17.03 6.26 -1.16
N HIS A 94 -16.85 5.59 -2.31
CA HIS A 94 -16.82 4.13 -2.38
C HIS A 94 -15.40 3.61 -2.11
N HIS A 95 -15.29 2.56 -1.32
CA HIS A 95 -14.01 1.91 -1.01
C HIS A 95 -13.25 1.53 -2.29
N ARG A 96 -11.97 1.89 -2.41
CA ARG A 96 -11.11 1.44 -3.51
C ARG A 96 -10.34 0.21 -3.08
N SER A 97 -10.24 -0.79 -3.93
CA SER A 97 -9.29 -1.88 -3.68
C SER A 97 -7.85 -1.36 -3.77
N PRO A 98 -6.89 -2.00 -3.09
CA PRO A 98 -5.47 -1.69 -3.25
C PRO A 98 -5.00 -1.67 -4.71
N SER A 99 -5.54 -2.55 -5.55
CA SER A 99 -5.26 -2.57 -7.00
C SER A 99 -5.77 -1.34 -7.74
N GLU A 100 -6.91 -0.77 -7.34
CA GLU A 100 -7.44 0.45 -7.94
C GLU A 100 -6.62 1.68 -7.54
N ILE A 101 -6.19 1.75 -6.28
CA ILE A 101 -5.26 2.81 -5.82
C ILE A 101 -3.93 2.71 -6.57
N HIS A 102 -3.39 1.50 -6.72
CA HIS A 102 -2.17 1.27 -7.50
C HIS A 102 -2.35 1.68 -8.98
N ALA A 103 -3.47 1.31 -9.60
CA ALA A 103 -3.77 1.69 -10.97
C ALA A 103 -3.85 3.22 -11.16
N LEU A 104 -4.36 3.98 -10.18
CA LEU A 104 -4.32 5.44 -10.19
C LEU A 104 -2.89 5.96 -10.23
N MET A 105 -2.01 5.45 -9.35
CA MET A 105 -0.60 5.84 -9.30
C MET A 105 0.10 5.59 -10.63
N ARG A 106 -0.18 4.44 -11.24
CA ARG A 106 0.36 4.03 -12.53
C ARG A 106 -0.08 4.96 -13.67
N THR A 107 -1.39 5.15 -13.78
CA THR A 107 -2.01 5.68 -15.00
C THR A 107 -2.22 7.18 -14.94
N GLU A 108 -2.91 7.67 -13.91
CA GLU A 108 -3.27 9.08 -13.78
C GLU A 108 -2.09 9.92 -13.29
N TYR A 109 -1.32 9.38 -12.34
CA TYR A 109 -0.15 10.06 -11.80
C TYR A 109 1.15 9.75 -12.55
N GLY A 110 1.08 8.91 -13.59
CA GLY A 110 2.16 8.63 -14.51
C GLY A 110 3.41 8.05 -13.84
N LEU A 111 3.26 7.29 -12.74
CA LEU A 111 4.38 6.70 -12.04
C LEU A 111 4.92 5.42 -12.70
N ALA A 112 4.22 4.93 -13.74
CA ALA A 112 4.64 3.78 -14.52
C ALA A 112 6.04 3.99 -15.12
N GLY A 113 6.94 3.03 -14.93
CA GLY A 113 8.23 2.97 -15.63
C GLY A 113 9.22 4.09 -15.27
N ILE A 114 8.96 4.93 -14.27
CA ILE A 114 9.92 5.97 -13.82
C ILE A 114 11.28 5.36 -13.41
N ASN A 115 11.28 4.08 -13.02
CA ASN A 115 12.47 3.35 -12.60
C ASN A 115 13.14 2.58 -13.76
N GLU A 116 12.51 2.52 -14.94
CA GLU A 116 13.03 1.79 -16.12
C GLU A 116 14.10 2.61 -16.89
N GLU A 117 14.09 3.94 -16.79
CA GLU A 117 15.01 4.82 -17.55
C GLU A 117 16.39 5.04 -16.88
N ARG A 118 16.63 4.50 -15.68
CA ARG A 118 17.89 4.66 -14.93
C ARG A 118 18.48 3.32 -14.47
N ASN A 119 19.06 2.53 -15.38
CA ASN A 119 20.40 1.93 -15.25
C ASN A 119 20.56 0.72 -16.17
N ASP A 120 21.50 0.84 -17.11
CA ASP A 120 21.91 -0.23 -18.03
C ASP A 120 22.85 -1.26 -17.38
N TYR A 121 23.27 -1.07 -16.12
CA TYR A 121 24.18 -1.98 -15.41
C TYR A 121 24.05 -1.86 -13.89
N THR A 122 23.03 -2.47 -13.27
CA THR A 122 23.12 -2.90 -11.86
C THR A 122 22.01 -3.90 -11.54
N ASP A 123 22.36 -4.94 -10.77
CA ASP A 123 21.49 -6.04 -10.39
C ASP A 123 20.14 -5.60 -9.83
N ARG A 124 19.12 -6.36 -10.24
CA ARG A 124 17.69 -6.20 -9.98
C ARG A 124 17.37 -5.94 -8.50
N ASN A 125 17.08 -4.68 -8.19
CA ASN A 125 16.09 -4.29 -7.19
C ASN A 125 15.40 -3.04 -7.77
N GLU A 126 14.48 -3.27 -8.72
CA GLU A 126 13.63 -2.25 -9.31
C GLU A 126 12.90 -1.51 -8.17
N LEU A 127 13.33 -0.29 -7.93
CA LEU A 127 12.87 0.57 -6.86
C LEU A 127 11.48 1.11 -7.19
N ASP A 128 10.41 0.42 -6.82
CA ASP A 128 9.08 0.75 -7.36
C ASP A 128 8.38 1.94 -6.66
N LEU A 129 8.68 3.16 -7.13
CA LEU A 129 8.03 4.41 -6.69
C LEU A 129 6.49 4.38 -6.83
N GLU A 130 5.95 3.68 -7.84
CA GLU A 130 4.50 3.51 -8.05
C GLU A 130 3.90 2.77 -6.84
N TRP A 131 4.49 1.64 -6.45
CA TRP A 131 4.04 0.86 -5.30
C TRP A 131 4.21 1.58 -3.97
N TRP A 132 5.35 2.23 -3.72
CA TRP A 132 5.56 2.92 -2.44
C TRP A 132 4.61 4.11 -2.25
N THR A 133 4.28 4.78 -3.34
CA THR A 133 3.30 5.86 -3.34
C THR A 133 1.89 5.30 -3.14
N ALA A 134 1.53 4.22 -3.85
CA ALA A 134 0.23 3.57 -3.68
C ALA A 134 0.03 3.07 -2.24
N HIS A 135 1.08 2.48 -1.65
CA HIS A 135 1.05 1.92 -0.30
C HIS A 135 0.79 3.00 0.76
N PHE A 136 1.23 4.24 0.56
CA PHE A 136 0.86 5.36 1.43
C PHE A 136 -0.66 5.59 1.44
N PHE A 137 -1.29 5.68 0.26
CA PHE A 137 -2.73 5.92 0.16
C PHE A 137 -3.56 4.73 0.64
N ILE A 138 -3.10 3.50 0.38
CA ILE A 138 -3.69 2.28 0.94
C ILE A 138 -3.60 2.30 2.47
N SER A 139 -2.43 2.62 3.03
CA SER A 139 -2.24 2.69 4.48
C SER A 139 -3.15 3.75 5.12
N PHE A 140 -3.36 4.87 4.43
CA PHE A 140 -4.30 5.89 4.87
C PHE A 140 -5.76 5.41 4.78
N GLU A 141 -6.15 4.75 3.69
CA GLU A 141 -7.49 4.17 3.49
C GLU A 141 -7.86 3.22 4.64
N ARG A 142 -6.92 2.37 5.06
CA ARG A 142 -7.11 1.42 6.16
C ARG A 142 -7.53 2.07 7.47
N LEU A 143 -7.16 3.34 7.72
CA LEU A 143 -7.63 4.06 8.91
C LEU A 143 -9.15 4.23 8.95
N LEU A 144 -9.80 4.24 7.79
CA LEU A 144 -11.24 4.44 7.66
C LEU A 144 -12.00 3.11 7.60
N PHE A 145 -11.47 2.12 6.88
CA PHE A 145 -12.25 0.94 6.52
C PHE A 145 -11.84 -0.34 7.24
N ASP A 146 -10.60 -0.46 7.72
CA ASP A 146 -10.18 -1.67 8.42
C ASP A 146 -10.82 -1.77 9.80
N LYS A 147 -11.01 -3.02 10.24
CA LYS A 147 -11.35 -3.31 11.63
C LYS A 147 -10.06 -3.32 12.43
N PRO A 148 -10.04 -2.76 13.65
CA PRO A 148 -8.87 -2.86 14.51
C PRO A 148 -8.55 -4.33 14.76
N ASP A 149 -7.28 -4.72 14.58
CA ASP A 149 -6.84 -6.06 14.91
C ASP A 149 -7.25 -6.40 16.35
N GLU A 150 -7.91 -7.55 16.55
CA GLU A 150 -8.19 -8.06 17.89
C GLU A 150 -6.87 -8.43 18.55
N ILE A 151 -6.33 -7.50 19.36
CA ILE A 151 -5.14 -7.74 20.16
C ILE A 151 -5.49 -8.83 21.19
N VAL A 152 -5.21 -10.09 20.85
CA VAL A 152 -5.23 -11.21 21.79
C VAL A 152 -4.00 -11.06 22.68
N GLY A 153 -4.15 -10.32 23.76
CA GLY A 153 -3.37 -10.41 25.00
C GLY A 153 -1.85 -10.37 24.88
N SER A 154 -1.25 -9.17 24.92
CA SER A 154 -0.13 -8.90 25.83
C SER A 154 0.00 -7.39 26.03
N ASP A 155 0.25 -6.98 27.26
CA ASP A 155 0.32 -5.59 27.73
C ASP A 155 1.50 -4.76 27.16
N ASN A 156 2.06 -5.08 25.98
CA ASN A 156 3.19 -4.30 25.44
C ASN A 156 3.49 -4.43 23.94
N ALA A 157 2.59 -4.93 23.11
CA ALA A 157 2.77 -4.87 21.66
C ALA A 157 1.70 -3.97 21.05
N GLY A 158 2.11 -2.77 20.59
CA GLY A 158 1.27 -1.94 19.74
C GLY A 158 0.74 -2.80 18.61
N GLY A 159 -0.58 -2.82 18.42
CA GLY A 159 -1.21 -3.61 17.37
C GLY A 159 -0.62 -3.17 16.04
N ILE A 160 0.25 -4.01 15.48
CA ILE A 160 0.89 -3.84 14.20
C ILE A 160 -0.20 -4.17 13.18
N ILE A 161 -0.76 -3.18 12.50
CA ILE A 161 -1.30 -3.43 11.15
C ILE A 161 -0.11 -4.07 10.43
N HIS A 162 -0.27 -5.30 9.96
CA HIS A 162 0.71 -5.95 9.09
C HIS A 162 0.78 -5.18 7.76
N THR A 163 1.39 -3.99 7.79
CA THR A 163 1.76 -3.14 6.64
C THR A 163 3.25 -3.25 6.33
N ALA A 164 3.99 -4.02 7.12
CA ALA A 164 5.35 -4.44 6.78
C ALA A 164 5.29 -5.60 5.77
N ALA A 165 4.79 -5.34 4.55
CA ALA A 165 5.12 -6.23 3.44
C ALA A 165 6.53 -5.83 3.00
N SER A 166 7.52 -6.68 3.30
CA SER A 166 8.90 -6.41 2.89
C SER A 166 8.97 -6.32 1.36
N ALA A 167 9.83 -5.47 0.81
CA ALA A 167 10.02 -5.44 -0.65
C ALA A 167 10.41 -6.81 -1.19
N SER A 168 11.08 -7.66 -0.41
CA SER A 168 11.33 -9.04 -0.80
C SER A 168 10.05 -9.88 -0.87
N GLU A 169 9.09 -9.74 0.06
CA GLU A 169 7.83 -10.48 -0.01
C GLU A 169 6.91 -9.97 -1.12
N VAL A 170 6.84 -8.66 -1.32
CA VAL A 170 6.06 -8.04 -2.40
C VAL A 170 6.70 -8.32 -3.76
N SER A 171 8.03 -8.23 -3.87
CA SER A 171 8.76 -8.56 -5.10
C SER A 171 8.68 -10.04 -5.42
N VAL A 172 8.79 -10.95 -4.44
CA VAL A 172 8.57 -12.39 -4.67
C VAL A 172 7.13 -12.65 -5.09
N LEU A 173 6.13 -12.00 -4.47
CA LEU A 173 4.73 -12.14 -4.89
C LEU A 173 4.52 -11.59 -6.31
N LEU A 174 5.14 -10.46 -6.66
CA LEU A 174 5.08 -9.85 -7.99
C LEU A 174 5.81 -10.69 -9.04
N ASP A 175 6.95 -11.28 -8.72
CA ASP A 175 7.68 -12.22 -9.56
C ASP A 175 6.89 -13.51 -9.76
N MET A 176 6.24 -14.01 -8.71
CA MET A 176 5.29 -15.12 -8.81
C MET A 176 4.12 -14.74 -9.73
N LEU A 177 3.53 -13.56 -9.59
CA LEU A 177 2.43 -13.10 -10.44
C LEU A 177 2.87 -12.88 -11.91
N LYS A 178 4.06 -12.30 -12.13
CA LYS A 178 4.65 -12.08 -13.47
C LYS A 178 5.09 -13.38 -14.14
N SER A 179 5.36 -14.44 -13.37
CA SER A 179 5.70 -15.78 -13.88
C SER A 179 4.51 -16.72 -14.03
N ILE A 180 3.28 -16.27 -13.74
CA ILE A 180 2.08 -17.02 -14.06
C ILE A 180 1.78 -16.85 -15.55
N ASP A 181 2.07 -17.90 -16.32
CA ASP A 181 1.75 -17.96 -17.75
C ASP A 181 0.25 -18.16 -18.03
N SER A 182 -0.53 -18.64 -17.04
CA SER A 182 -1.96 -18.93 -17.20
C SER A 182 -2.73 -18.88 -15.88
N ILE A 183 -3.85 -18.16 -15.86
CA ILE A 183 -4.76 -18.05 -14.70
C ILE A 183 -6.10 -18.72 -15.03
N ILE A 184 -6.50 -19.70 -14.22
CA ILE A 184 -7.86 -20.28 -14.27
C ILE A 184 -8.73 -19.59 -13.24
N VAL A 185 -9.72 -18.83 -13.71
CA VAL A 185 -10.75 -18.23 -12.85
C VAL A 185 -11.88 -19.24 -12.68
N VAL A 186 -12.12 -19.64 -11.43
CA VAL A 186 -13.27 -20.50 -11.06
C VAL A 186 -14.30 -19.70 -10.27
N ASP A 187 -15.57 -20.08 -10.40
CA ASP A 187 -16.71 -19.39 -9.79
C ASP A 187 -16.80 -19.62 -8.27
N ASP A 188 -16.51 -20.84 -7.79
CA ASP A 188 -16.39 -21.17 -6.38
C ASP A 188 -15.49 -22.38 -6.17
N VAL A 189 -14.31 -22.17 -5.57
CA VAL A 189 -13.30 -23.22 -5.34
C VAL A 189 -13.83 -24.41 -4.53
N ARG A 190 -14.86 -24.22 -3.70
CA ARG A 190 -15.43 -25.29 -2.85
C ARG A 190 -16.22 -26.33 -3.66
N LYS A 191 -16.55 -26.03 -4.92
CA LYS A 191 -17.23 -26.95 -5.84
C LYS A 191 -16.26 -27.93 -6.52
N TYR A 192 -14.95 -27.70 -6.41
CA TYR A 192 -13.93 -28.46 -7.12
C TYR A 192 -13.29 -29.49 -6.19
N GLY A 193 -13.40 -30.77 -6.57
CA GLY A 193 -12.72 -31.85 -5.87
C GLY A 193 -11.30 -32.07 -6.38
N PRO A 194 -10.53 -32.97 -5.74
CA PRO A 194 -9.16 -33.29 -6.15
C PRO A 194 -9.02 -33.77 -7.61
N LYS A 195 -10.09 -34.36 -8.18
CA LYS A 195 -10.12 -34.81 -9.58
C LYS A 195 -10.30 -33.65 -10.56
N ASP A 196 -11.17 -32.70 -10.21
CA ASP A 196 -11.40 -31.50 -11.03
C ASP A 196 -10.15 -30.62 -11.04
N ILE A 197 -9.48 -30.48 -9.89
CA ILE A 197 -8.20 -29.77 -9.79
C ILE A 197 -7.09 -30.44 -10.62
N ARG A 198 -7.03 -31.79 -10.65
CA ARG A 198 -6.07 -32.50 -11.53
C ARG A 198 -6.34 -32.25 -13.00
N ARG A 199 -7.60 -32.34 -13.41
CA ARG A 199 -8.00 -32.08 -14.78
C ARG A 199 -7.67 -30.63 -15.21
N LEU A 200 -7.93 -29.65 -14.34
CA LEU A 200 -7.56 -28.25 -14.61
C LEU A 200 -6.05 -28.05 -14.72
N ARG A 201 -5.23 -28.85 -14.02
CA ARG A 201 -3.77 -28.83 -14.20
C ARG A 201 -3.34 -29.45 -15.52
N GLU A 202 -3.91 -30.59 -15.88
CA GLU A 202 -3.65 -31.26 -17.17
C GLU A 202 -4.05 -30.36 -18.36
N GLU A 203 -5.15 -29.62 -18.24
CA GLU A 203 -5.58 -28.62 -19.25
C GLU A 203 -4.63 -27.41 -19.37
N ILE A 204 -3.78 -27.12 -18.37
CA ILE A 204 -2.73 -26.09 -18.46
C ILE A 204 -1.47 -26.65 -19.12
N ASP A 205 -1.09 -27.86 -18.75
CA ASP A 205 0.11 -28.53 -19.28
C ASP A 205 -0.04 -28.83 -20.79
N ASP A 206 -1.23 -29.21 -21.26
CA ASP A 206 -1.49 -29.45 -22.70
C ASP A 206 -1.48 -28.17 -23.56
N VAL A 207 -1.66 -26.99 -22.97
CA VAL A 207 -1.67 -25.69 -23.68
C VAL A 207 -0.25 -25.11 -23.87
N THR A 208 0.74 -25.65 -23.15
CA THR A 208 2.14 -25.19 -23.19
C THR A 208 3.06 -26.05 -24.07
N GLU A 209 2.54 -27.10 -24.73
CA GLU A 209 3.29 -27.99 -25.64
C GLU A 209 3.17 -27.66 -27.16
N ASP A 210 2.52 -26.55 -27.54
CA ASP A 210 2.48 -26.00 -28.92
C ASP A 210 3.33 -24.71 -29.06
#